data_AF-A0A0B2VBT5-F1
#
_entry.id   AF-A0A0B2VBT5-F1
#
_cell.length_a   1.000
_cell.length_b   1.000
_cell.length_c   1.000
_cell.angle_alpha   90.00
_cell.angle_beta   90.00
_cell.angle_gamma   90.00
#
_symmetry.space_group_name_H-M   'P 1'
#
loop_
_entity.id
_entity.type
_entity.pdbx_description
1 polymer ?
#
loop_
_entity_poly.entity_id
_entity_poly.type
_entity_poly.pdbx_seq_one_letter_code
_entity_poly.pdbx_strand_id
1 'polypeptide(L)'
;MSMPICHKKIGIYRKGCPGESDFLQDINSKVGYEGKHVFTIYSKTDKIVPYLVCDKVTSRIAGQIGEKVYENKTHDESYVDSYEVIRQMVLNHVVI
;
A
#
# COMPACT_ATOMS: atom_id res chain seq x y z
N MET A 1 19.21 -16.87 -19.52
CA MET A 1 19.57 -15.70 -18.68
C MET A 1 18.43 -15.47 -17.70
N SER A 2 18.59 -15.82 -16.42
CA SER A 2 17.59 -15.52 -15.40
C SER A 2 17.78 -14.07 -14.94
N MET A 3 16.72 -13.28 -15.02
CA MET A 3 16.69 -11.95 -14.44
C MET A 3 16.75 -12.13 -12.91
N PRO A 4 17.70 -11.49 -12.20
CA PRO A 4 17.84 -11.73 -10.76
C PRO A 4 16.55 -11.32 -10.07
N ILE A 5 15.88 -12.30 -9.46
CA ILE A 5 14.75 -12.05 -8.59
C ILE A 5 15.27 -11.16 -7.46
N CYS A 6 14.74 -9.96 -7.42
CA CYS A 6 14.83 -9.01 -6.31
C CYS A 6 14.70 -9.79 -5.00
N HIS A 7 15.64 -9.63 -4.07
CA HIS A 7 15.78 -10.49 -2.89
C HIS A 7 14.42 -10.81 -2.26
N LYS A 8 14.02 -12.10 -2.33
CA LYS A 8 12.65 -12.58 -2.06
C LYS A 8 12.05 -12.11 -0.74
N LYS A 9 12.92 -11.79 0.24
CA LYS A 9 12.56 -11.25 1.54
C LYS A 9 12.46 -9.71 1.68
N ILE A 10 12.92 -8.88 0.74
CA ILE A 10 12.93 -7.40 0.97
C ILE A 10 12.09 -6.64 -0.05
N GLY A 11 11.63 -7.29 -1.12
CA GLY A 11 10.66 -6.69 -2.05
C GLY A 11 11.18 -5.52 -2.90
N ILE A 12 12.48 -5.21 -2.86
CA ILE A 12 13.05 -4.06 -3.60
C ILE A 12 13.15 -4.40 -5.09
N TYR A 13 12.31 -3.77 -5.90
CA TYR A 13 12.21 -4.00 -7.35
C TYR A 13 13.32 -3.33 -8.17
N ARG A 14 14.01 -4.11 -9.02
CA ARG A 14 15.00 -3.61 -9.99
C ARG A 14 14.70 -4.21 -11.38
N LYS A 15 13.77 -3.56 -12.09
CA LYS A 15 13.32 -3.76 -13.49
C LYS A 15 12.52 -5.04 -13.79
N GLY A 16 11.35 -4.85 -14.43
CA GLY A 16 10.40 -5.89 -14.83
C GLY A 16 9.54 -6.40 -13.67
N CYS A 17 8.39 -7.01 -13.94
CA CYS A 17 7.48 -7.58 -12.95
C CYS A 17 7.56 -9.11 -12.83
N PRO A 18 8.61 -9.66 -12.18
CA PRO A 18 8.77 -11.11 -12.05
C PRO A 18 7.78 -11.76 -11.07
N GLY A 19 7.10 -10.97 -10.22
CA GLY A 19 6.18 -11.48 -9.21
C GLY A 19 6.26 -10.72 -7.88
N GLU A 20 5.39 -11.10 -6.94
CA GLU A 20 5.35 -10.58 -5.57
C GLU A 20 6.47 -11.20 -4.71
N SER A 21 6.98 -10.45 -3.74
CA SER A 21 7.91 -10.96 -2.72
C SER A 21 7.20 -11.93 -1.77
N ASP A 22 7.95 -12.73 -1.01
CA ASP A 22 7.36 -13.65 -0.02
C ASP A 22 6.54 -12.89 1.04
N PHE A 23 6.93 -11.64 1.35
CA PHE A 23 6.19 -10.75 2.26
C PHE A 23 4.85 -10.30 1.68
N LEU A 24 4.85 -9.87 0.41
CA LEU A 24 3.61 -9.48 -0.26
C LEU A 24 2.69 -10.69 -0.44
N GLN A 25 3.25 -11.87 -0.72
CA GLN A 25 2.48 -13.11 -0.78
C GLN A 25 1.84 -13.46 0.56
N ASP A 26 2.54 -13.32 1.69
CA ASP A 26 1.95 -13.55 3.02
C ASP A 26 0.83 -12.55 3.33
N ILE A 27 1.07 -11.25 3.14
CA ILE A 27 0.08 -10.20 3.36
C ILE A 27 -1.17 -10.44 2.49
N ASN A 28 -0.97 -10.75 1.21
CA ASN A 28 -2.06 -10.98 0.26
C ASN A 28 -2.74 -12.35 0.40
N SER A 29 -2.15 -13.30 1.16
CA SER A 29 -2.75 -14.62 1.40
C SER A 29 -3.97 -14.58 2.33
N LYS A 30 -4.16 -13.46 3.05
CA LYS A 30 -5.26 -13.27 4.00
C LYS A 30 -6.09 -12.05 3.62
N VAL A 31 -7.41 -12.23 3.61
CA VAL A 31 -8.36 -11.12 3.54
C VAL A 31 -8.37 -10.43 4.90
N GLY A 32 -8.15 -9.12 4.93
CA GLY A 32 -8.07 -8.33 6.16
C GLY A 32 -6.83 -8.66 6.99
N TYR A 33 -5.65 -8.70 6.37
CA TYR A 33 -4.39 -9.03 7.04
C TYR A 33 -4.23 -8.25 8.36
N GLU A 34 -4.13 -8.99 9.47
CA GLU A 34 -3.95 -8.51 10.86
C GLU A 34 -5.05 -7.60 11.44
N GLY A 35 -6.05 -7.16 10.67
CA GLY A 35 -7.01 -6.14 11.08
C GLY A 35 -8.47 -6.53 10.91
N LYS A 36 -9.30 -6.21 11.91
CA LYS A 36 -10.77 -6.28 11.79
C LYS A 36 -11.32 -5.12 10.94
N HIS A 37 -10.70 -3.94 11.03
CA HIS A 37 -11.03 -2.76 10.23
C HIS A 37 -9.75 -2.28 9.54
N VAL A 38 -9.60 -2.61 8.26
CA VAL A 38 -8.39 -2.29 7.49
C VAL A 38 -8.68 -1.10 6.58
N PHE A 39 -7.86 -0.06 6.70
CA PHE A 39 -7.91 1.13 5.88
C PHE A 39 -6.54 1.40 5.27
N THR A 40 -6.53 2.10 4.14
CA THR A 40 -5.27 2.51 3.49
C THR A 40 -5.28 4.00 3.20
N ILE A 41 -4.13 4.64 3.30
CA ILE A 41 -3.94 6.04 2.94
C ILE A 41 -2.73 6.10 2.03
N TYR A 42 -2.87 6.72 0.86
CA TYR A 42 -1.78 6.83 -0.10
C TYR A 42 -1.99 8.00 -1.05
N SER A 43 -0.95 8.30 -1.84
CA SER A 43 -0.99 9.36 -2.84
C SER A 43 -0.64 8.85 -4.22
N LYS A 44 -1.32 9.35 -5.25
CA LYS A 44 -1.01 9.02 -6.65
C LYS A 44 0.35 9.55 -7.11
N THR A 45 0.85 10.60 -6.45
CA THR A 45 2.12 11.26 -6.77
C THR A 45 3.25 10.89 -5.80
N ASP A 46 3.07 9.85 -4.98
CA ASP A 46 4.12 9.35 -4.11
C ASP A 46 5.29 8.80 -4.95
N LYS A 47 6.49 9.33 -4.70
CA LYS A 47 7.72 8.98 -5.42
C LYS A 47 8.54 7.89 -4.71
N ILE A 48 8.19 7.55 -3.47
CA ILE A 48 8.84 6.51 -2.66
C ILE A 48 8.07 5.21 -2.78
N VAL A 49 6.74 5.27 -2.63
CA VAL A 49 5.81 4.14 -2.83
C VAL A 49 4.95 4.45 -4.06
N PRO A 50 5.32 3.99 -5.27
CA PRO A 50 4.59 4.34 -6.49
C PRO A 50 3.16 3.84 -6.45
N TYR A 51 2.20 4.68 -6.86
CA TYR A 51 0.77 4.35 -6.87
C TYR A 51 0.44 3.04 -7.60
N LEU A 52 1.05 2.84 -8.77
CA LEU A 52 0.85 1.63 -9.57
C LEU A 52 2.17 0.90 -9.78
N VAL A 53 2.17 -0.38 -9.45
CA VAL A 53 3.23 -1.32 -9.81
C VAL A 53 2.56 -2.59 -10.34
N CYS A 54 2.93 -2.98 -11.56
CA CYS A 54 2.35 -4.16 -12.24
C CYS A 54 0.81 -4.09 -12.34
N ASP A 55 0.28 -2.91 -12.72
CA ASP A 55 -1.15 -2.64 -12.85
C ASP A 55 -1.98 -2.84 -11.58
N LYS A 56 -1.31 -2.94 -10.42
CA LYS A 56 -1.94 -3.01 -9.10
C LYS A 56 -1.65 -1.74 -8.31
N VAL A 57 -2.64 -1.30 -7.54
CA VAL A 57 -2.45 -0.25 -6.54
C VAL A 57 -1.64 -0.84 -5.39
N THR A 58 -0.43 -0.31 -5.17
CA THR A 58 0.56 -0.87 -4.23
C THR A 58 0.12 -0.83 -2.78
N SER A 59 -0.58 0.23 -2.37
CA SER A 59 -0.97 0.45 -0.98
C SER A 59 -2.26 -0.26 -0.58
N ARG A 60 -2.99 -0.88 -1.53
CA ARG A 60 -4.25 -1.57 -1.21
C ARG A 60 -4.00 -2.91 -0.52
N ILE A 61 -4.85 -3.24 0.43
CA ILE A 61 -4.84 -4.52 1.15
C ILE A 61 -6.14 -5.27 0.83
N ALA A 62 -6.04 -6.55 0.50
CA ALA A 62 -7.21 -7.39 0.26
C ALA A 62 -8.13 -7.38 1.50
N GLY A 63 -9.41 -7.06 1.31
CA GLY A 63 -10.38 -6.98 2.42
C GLY A 63 -10.36 -5.66 3.21
N GLN A 64 -9.65 -4.64 2.74
CA GLN A 64 -9.82 -3.29 3.30
C GLN A 64 -11.26 -2.79 3.13
N ILE A 65 -11.71 -1.97 4.08
CA ILE A 65 -13.07 -1.44 4.13
C ILE A 65 -13.15 0.04 3.73
N GLY A 66 -12.01 0.68 3.47
CA GLY A 66 -11.96 2.05 2.96
C GLY A 66 -10.55 2.49 2.59
N GLU A 67 -10.46 3.56 1.81
CA GLU A 67 -9.19 4.19 1.42
C GLU A 67 -9.30 5.70 1.31
N LYS A 68 -8.24 6.41 1.73
CA LYS A 68 -8.03 7.81 1.39
C LYS A 68 -6.97 7.89 0.30
N VAL A 69 -7.35 8.48 -0.83
CA VAL A 69 -6.45 8.68 -1.97
C VAL A 69 -6.21 10.17 -2.15
N TYR A 70 -4.96 10.60 -2.07
CA TYR A 70 -4.56 11.95 -2.45
C TYR A 70 -4.11 11.99 -3.90
N GLU A 71 -4.49 13.03 -4.63
CA GLU A 71 -4.12 13.17 -6.04
C GLU A 71 -2.71 13.74 -6.22
N ASN A 72 -2.24 14.56 -5.28
CA ASN A 72 -1.08 15.43 -5.49
C ASN A 72 -0.19 15.64 -4.26
N LYS A 73 -0.18 14.70 -3.30
CA LYS A 73 0.71 14.77 -2.12
C LYS A 73 2.00 14.00 -2.34
N THR A 74 3.09 14.48 -1.78
CA THR A 74 4.32 13.72 -1.60
C THR A 74 4.13 12.60 -0.55
N HIS A 75 5.12 11.73 -0.41
CA HIS A 75 5.13 10.70 0.62
C HIS A 75 4.92 11.30 2.02
N ASP A 76 5.71 12.32 2.38
CA ASP A 76 5.67 12.92 3.70
C ASP A 76 4.37 13.70 3.95
N GLU A 77 3.89 14.46 2.96
CA GLU A 77 2.60 15.18 3.05
C GLU A 77 1.41 14.22 3.22
N SER A 78 1.47 13.05 2.57
CA SER A 78 0.43 12.02 2.71
C SER A 78 0.33 11.48 4.14
N TYR A 79 1.42 11.54 4.91
CA TYR A 79 1.42 11.19 6.33
C TYR A 79 0.98 12.38 7.20
N VAL A 80 1.64 13.53 7.07
CA VAL A 80 1.43 14.71 7.94
C VAL A 80 -0.02 15.20 7.87
N ASP A 81 -0.58 15.29 6.67
CA ASP A 81 -1.93 15.85 6.49
C ASP A 81 -3.05 14.85 6.76
N SER A 82 -2.71 13.59 7.02
CA SER A 82 -3.70 12.53 7.23
C SER A 82 -4.12 12.40 8.69
N TYR A 83 -3.67 13.30 9.57
CA TYR A 83 -4.01 13.25 10.99
C TYR A 83 -5.51 13.04 11.25
N GLU A 84 -6.37 13.88 10.67
CA GLU A 84 -7.81 13.77 10.92
C GLU A 84 -8.42 12.54 10.23
N VAL A 85 -7.93 12.16 9.05
CA VAL A 85 -8.36 10.93 8.35
C VAL A 85 -8.06 9.70 9.21
N ILE A 86 -6.82 9.59 9.71
CA ILE A 86 -6.39 8.52 10.60
C ILE A 86 -7.25 8.52 11.87
N ARG A 87 -7.48 9.69 12.46
CA ARG A 87 -8.32 9.83 13.66
C ARG A 87 -9.74 9.30 13.43
N GLN A 88 -10.37 9.61 12.29
CA GLN A 88 -11.70 9.11 11.94
C GLN A 88 -11.72 7.60 11.66
N MET A 89 -10.70 7.08 10.97
CA MET A 89 -10.56 5.64 10.73
C MET A 89 -10.43 4.85 12.04
N VAL A 90 -9.67 5.37 13.01
CA VAL A 90 -9.46 4.71 14.31
C VAL A 90 -10.67 4.82 15.22
N LEU A 91 -11.25 6.02 15.37
CA LEU A 91 -12.32 6.25 16.35
C LEU A 91 -13.68 5.79 15.84
N ASN A 92 -13.95 5.99 14.56
CA ASN A 92 -15.28 5.85 13.98
C ASN A 92 -15.34 4.81 12.86
N HIS A 93 -14.21 4.27 12.42
CA HIS A 93 -14.11 3.33 11.29
C HIS A 93 -14.73 3.89 10.00
N VAL A 94 -14.52 5.18 9.72
CA VAL A 94 -14.98 5.85 8.50
C VAL A 94 -13.83 6.55 7.78
N VAL A 95 -14.05 6.82 6.49
CA VAL A 95 -13.17 7.62 5.65
C VAL A 95 -13.80 8.99 5.43
N ILE A 96 -13.00 10.05 5.54
CA ILE A 96 -13.38 11.45 5.26
C ILE A 96 -12.45 12.07 4.20
#